data_AF-A0A3D1GSP2-F1
#
_entry.id   AF-A0A3D1GSP2-F1
#
_cell.length_a   1.000
_cell.length_b   1.000
_cell.length_c   1.000
_cell.angle_alpha   90.00
_cell.angle_beta   90.00
_cell.angle_gamma   90.00
#
_symmetry.space_group_name_H-M   'P 1'
#
loop_
_entity.id
_entity.type
_entity.pdbx_description
1 polymer ?
#
loop_
_entity_poly.entity_id
_entity_poly.type
_entity_poly.pdbx_seq_one_letter_code
_entity_poly.pdbx_strand_id
1 'polypeptide(L)'
;EGIKRFYLDSLIAFGKRGLACQPAIIGIGLGGTKDACMVLGKRAACLRVVGDENPDPKIAALEREFKELGNSIGMGAMGFVGKSMVIDCHIEVGYCHTGGMQMSVHAFCLSSRRAVARIHADGRVEFRTDPDWFTPYQRRETIDWEDTSWQSHAKSG
;
A
#
# COMPACT_ATOMS: atom_id res chain seq x y z
N GLU A 1 3.97 10.66 15.99
CA GLU A 1 4.99 11.68 15.63
C GLU A 1 6.13 11.18 14.73
N GLY A 2 7.06 10.33 15.19
CA GLY A 2 8.26 9.97 14.38
C GLY A 2 7.96 9.40 12.99
N ILE A 3 6.99 8.50 12.88
CA ILE A 3 6.55 7.88 11.62
C ILE A 3 6.04 8.93 10.62
N LYS A 4 5.20 9.86 11.07
CA LYS A 4 4.63 10.94 10.25
C LYS A 4 5.72 11.88 9.74
N ARG A 5 6.68 12.21 10.60
CA ARG A 5 7.83 13.04 10.23
C ARG A 5 8.68 12.36 9.16
N PHE A 6 9.03 11.08 9.35
CA PHE A 6 9.79 10.33 8.35
C PHE A 6 9.09 10.25 6.99
N TYR A 7 7.76 10.05 7.00
CA TYR A 7 6.94 10.08 5.79
C TYR A 7 7.00 11.44 5.09
N LEU A 8 6.77 12.54 5.81
CA LEU A 8 6.85 13.90 5.28
C LEU A 8 8.24 14.22 4.71
N ASP A 9 9.29 13.91 5.45
CA ASP A 9 10.67 14.13 5.03
C ASP A 9 10.97 13.36 3.74
N SER A 10 10.49 12.11 3.65
CA SER A 10 10.58 11.28 2.44
C SER A 10 9.84 11.93 1.26
N LEU A 11 8.58 12.33 1.45
CA LEU A 11 7.80 12.98 0.39
C LEU A 11 8.45 14.28 -0.08
N ILE A 12 8.97 15.11 0.83
CA ILE A 12 9.63 16.37 0.47
C ILE A 12 10.92 16.11 -0.32
N ALA A 13 11.70 15.12 0.09
CA ALA A 13 12.97 14.77 -0.56
C ALA A 13 12.76 14.25 -2.00
N PHE A 14 11.73 13.45 -2.24
CA PHE A 14 11.43 12.88 -3.56
C PHE A 14 10.50 13.77 -4.41
N GLY A 15 9.50 14.39 -3.79
CA GLY A 15 8.44 15.15 -4.44
C GLY A 15 8.91 16.42 -5.12
N LYS A 16 9.78 17.21 -4.47
CA LYS A 16 10.30 18.47 -5.03
C LYS A 16 11.02 18.32 -6.36
N ARG A 17 11.58 17.14 -6.63
CA ARG A 17 12.35 16.84 -7.84
C ARG A 17 11.53 16.15 -8.92
N GLY A 18 10.24 15.88 -8.70
CA GLY A 18 9.38 15.16 -9.65
C GLY A 18 9.77 13.69 -9.88
N LEU A 19 10.57 13.10 -8.99
CA LEU A 19 11.23 11.80 -9.21
C LEU A 19 10.28 10.60 -9.18
N ALA A 20 9.07 10.78 -8.65
CA ALA A 20 8.05 9.73 -8.60
C ALA A 20 6.96 9.88 -9.67
N CYS A 21 7.09 10.86 -10.57
CA CYS A 21 6.06 11.26 -11.54
C CYS A 21 4.66 11.34 -10.91
N GLN A 22 4.57 11.94 -9.72
CA GLN A 22 3.33 12.08 -8.97
C GLN A 22 2.24 12.79 -9.80
N PRO A 23 0.94 12.48 -9.63
CA PRO A 23 0.30 11.82 -8.47
C PRO A 23 0.68 10.34 -8.34
N ALA A 24 1.17 9.95 -7.16
CA ALA A 24 1.65 8.60 -6.91
C ALA A 24 0.81 7.89 -5.85
N ILE A 25 0.66 6.57 -5.98
CA ILE A 25 0.17 5.71 -4.89
C ILE A 25 1.34 5.50 -3.94
N ILE A 26 1.16 5.80 -2.66
CA ILE A 26 2.19 5.63 -1.67
C ILE A 26 1.90 4.37 -0.85
N GLY A 27 2.84 3.43 -0.85
CA GLY A 27 2.80 2.27 0.01
C GLY A 27 3.78 2.40 1.17
N ILE A 28 3.34 2.02 2.36
CA ILE A 28 4.13 2.10 3.58
C ILE A 28 4.15 0.72 4.23
N GLY A 29 5.35 0.23 4.53
CA GLY A 29 5.54 -0.92 5.40
C GLY A 29 5.87 -0.44 6.80
N LEU A 30 5.21 -0.97 7.82
CA LEU A 30 5.49 -0.66 9.23
C LEU A 30 5.77 -1.93 10.03
N GLY A 31 6.89 -1.95 10.74
CA GLY A 31 7.33 -3.09 11.53
C GLY A 31 7.88 -4.24 10.69
N GLY A 32 7.81 -5.47 11.21
CA GLY A 32 8.53 -6.62 10.67
C GLY A 32 10.03 -6.59 10.92
N THR A 33 10.77 -7.42 10.20
CA THR A 33 12.22 -7.26 10.01
C THR A 33 12.49 -6.21 8.92
N LYS A 34 13.73 -5.77 8.77
CA LYS A 34 14.08 -4.72 7.77
C LYS A 34 13.68 -5.14 6.36
N ASP A 35 13.94 -6.39 5.99
CA ASP A 35 13.57 -6.99 4.72
C ASP A 35 12.04 -7.12 4.57
N ALA A 36 11.34 -7.64 5.59
CA ALA A 36 9.89 -7.75 5.57
C ALA A 36 9.21 -6.38 5.43
N CYS A 37 9.70 -5.37 6.13
CA CYS A 37 9.21 -3.99 6.05
C CYS A 37 9.24 -3.44 4.62
N MET A 38 10.33 -3.67 3.90
CA MET A 38 10.48 -3.24 2.50
C MET A 38 9.52 -3.99 1.58
N VAL A 39 9.32 -5.30 1.82
CA VAL A 39 8.37 -6.11 1.06
C VAL A 39 6.94 -5.63 1.30
N LEU A 40 6.55 -5.40 2.56
CA LEU A 40 5.22 -4.90 2.94
C LEU A 40 4.92 -3.58 2.25
N GLY A 41 5.82 -2.60 2.33
CA GLY A 41 5.62 -1.28 1.70
C GLY A 41 5.57 -1.35 0.18
N LYS A 42 6.41 -2.18 -0.45
CA LYS A 42 6.37 -2.40 -1.90
C LYS A 42 5.06 -3.03 -2.34
N ARG A 43 4.57 -4.03 -1.59
CA ARG A 43 3.28 -4.67 -1.87
C ARG A 43 2.13 -3.69 -1.66
N ALA A 44 2.14 -2.92 -0.59
CA ALA A 44 1.14 -1.89 -0.33
C ALA A 44 1.04 -0.89 -1.50
N ALA A 45 2.18 -0.44 -2.04
CA ALA A 45 2.20 0.51 -3.15
C ALA A 45 1.72 -0.09 -4.49
N CYS A 46 2.13 -1.33 -4.80
CA CYS A 46 1.96 -1.89 -6.14
C CYS A 46 0.76 -2.84 -6.29
N LEU A 47 0.33 -3.48 -5.19
CA LEU A 47 -0.65 -4.55 -5.22
C LEU A 47 -2.04 -4.12 -4.74
N ARG A 48 -2.15 -3.07 -3.91
CA ARG A 48 -3.45 -2.49 -3.53
C ARG A 48 -3.97 -1.56 -4.61
N VAL A 49 -5.29 -1.48 -4.75
CA VAL A 49 -5.95 -0.61 -5.74
C VAL A 49 -6.31 0.70 -5.07
N VAL A 50 -6.35 1.79 -5.84
CA VAL A 50 -6.84 3.07 -5.34
C VAL A 50 -8.27 2.90 -4.83
N GLY A 51 -8.54 3.35 -3.62
CA GLY A 51 -9.81 3.19 -2.90
C GLY A 51 -9.88 1.96 -2.00
N ASP A 52 -8.86 1.09 -2.00
CA ASP A 52 -8.78 -0.05 -1.08
C ASP A 52 -8.35 0.42 0.31
N GLU A 53 -9.15 0.11 1.34
CA GLU A 53 -8.86 0.43 2.75
C GLU A 53 -8.40 -0.82 3.52
N ASN A 54 -7.51 -0.62 4.49
CA ASN A 54 -7.04 -1.73 5.33
C ASN A 54 -8.22 -2.29 6.17
N PRO A 55 -8.35 -3.62 6.32
CA PRO A 55 -9.41 -4.20 7.17
C PRO A 55 -9.28 -3.84 8.66
N ASP A 56 -8.09 -3.51 9.16
CA ASP A 56 -7.94 -2.97 10.52
C ASP A 56 -8.33 -1.48 10.55
N PRO A 57 -9.38 -1.10 11.31
CA PRO A 57 -9.86 0.29 11.38
C PRO A 57 -8.80 1.30 11.83
N LYS A 58 -7.83 0.89 12.66
CA LYS A 58 -6.74 1.77 13.13
C LYS A 58 -5.76 2.06 12.00
N ILE A 59 -5.47 1.06 11.17
CA ILE A 59 -4.58 1.22 10.03
C ILE A 59 -5.28 2.01 8.92
N ALA A 60 -6.56 1.74 8.65
CA ALA A 60 -7.35 2.53 7.70
C ALA A 60 -7.45 4.01 8.10
N ALA A 61 -7.61 4.31 9.39
CA ALA A 61 -7.55 5.69 9.88
C ALA A 61 -6.19 6.35 9.61
N LEU A 62 -5.10 5.60 9.79
CA LEU A 62 -3.74 6.07 9.50
C LEU A 62 -3.50 6.28 7.98
N GLU A 63 -4.05 5.41 7.13
CA GLU A 63 -4.01 5.56 5.66
C GLU A 63 -4.65 6.89 5.23
N ARG A 64 -5.85 7.19 5.73
CA ARG A 64 -6.55 8.45 5.47
C ARG A 64 -5.76 9.65 5.95
N GLU A 65 -5.25 9.59 7.17
CA GLU A 65 -4.43 10.67 7.73
C GLU A 65 -3.17 10.92 6.89
N PHE A 66 -2.47 9.87 6.46
CA PHE A 66 -1.25 10.01 5.66
C PHE A 66 -1.54 10.55 4.26
N LYS A 67 -2.66 10.14 3.65
CA LYS A 67 -3.12 10.70 2.38
C LYS A 67 -3.41 12.19 2.47
N GLU A 68 -4.08 12.64 3.54
CA GLU A 68 -4.34 14.06 3.79
C GLU A 68 -3.04 14.82 4.01
N LEU A 69 -2.16 14.28 4.86
CA LEU A 69 -0.87 14.87 5.20
C LEU A 69 0.04 15.01 3.96
N GLY A 70 0.10 13.98 3.12
CA GLY A 70 0.88 14.00 1.88
C GLY A 70 0.36 15.00 0.85
N ASN A 71 -0.91 15.39 0.94
CA ASN A 71 -1.51 16.40 0.07
C ASN A 71 -1.55 17.81 0.67
N SER A 72 -1.24 17.96 1.96
CA SER A 72 -1.18 19.27 2.64
C SER A 72 0.17 19.98 2.53
N ILE A 73 1.20 19.31 1.98
CA ILE A 73 2.59 19.85 1.88
C ILE A 73 2.81 20.87 0.75
N GLY A 74 1.77 21.23 -0.01
CA GLY A 74 1.86 22.24 -1.07
C GLY A 74 2.56 21.75 -2.36
N MET A 75 2.70 20.44 -2.52
CA MET A 75 3.18 19.82 -3.77
C MET A 75 2.01 19.15 -4.51
N GLY A 76 1.99 19.36 -5.83
CA GLY A 76 1.05 18.75 -6.76
C GLY A 76 1.74 17.83 -7.76
N ALA A 77 1.10 17.65 -8.91
CA ALA A 77 1.59 16.79 -10.00
C ALA A 77 3.01 17.18 -10.43
N MET A 78 3.84 16.18 -10.72
CA MET A 78 5.25 16.31 -11.12
C MET A 78 6.14 17.18 -10.22
N GLY A 79 5.66 17.59 -9.04
CA GLY A 79 6.41 18.43 -8.08
C GLY A 79 6.13 19.92 -8.26
N PHE A 80 5.17 20.29 -9.09
CA PHE A 80 4.68 21.66 -9.18
C PHE A 80 4.00 22.09 -7.89
N VAL A 81 3.95 23.40 -7.65
CA VAL A 81 3.23 23.98 -6.51
C VAL A 81 1.74 23.66 -6.65
N GLY A 82 1.14 23.08 -5.62
CA GLY A 82 -0.27 22.72 -5.66
C GLY A 82 -0.68 21.71 -4.59
N LYS A 83 -1.76 20.99 -4.88
CA LYS A 83 -2.26 19.85 -4.10
C LYS A 83 -2.36 18.64 -5.02
N SER A 84 -2.55 17.45 -4.46
CA SER A 84 -2.67 16.17 -5.20
C SER A 84 -1.35 15.51 -5.61
N MET A 85 -0.36 15.52 -4.70
CA MET A 85 0.85 14.69 -4.84
C MET A 85 0.55 13.20 -4.59
N VAL A 86 -0.34 12.89 -3.64
CA VAL A 86 -0.63 11.51 -3.22
C VAL A 86 -2.04 11.15 -3.68
N ILE A 87 -2.15 10.21 -4.63
CA ILE A 87 -3.46 9.77 -5.11
C ILE A 87 -4.13 8.85 -4.08
N ASP A 88 -3.34 7.99 -3.45
CA ASP A 88 -3.76 7.15 -2.36
C ASP A 88 -2.58 6.71 -1.49
N CYS A 89 -2.88 6.32 -0.25
CA CYS A 89 -1.88 5.83 0.70
C CYS A 89 -2.34 4.49 1.28
N HIS A 90 -1.51 3.45 1.13
CA HIS A 90 -1.77 2.13 1.68
C HIS A 90 -0.68 1.75 2.69
N ILE A 91 -1.09 1.17 3.80
CA ILE A 91 -0.21 0.77 4.90
C ILE A 91 -0.40 -0.72 5.16
N GLU A 92 0.71 -1.46 5.18
CA GLU A 92 0.75 -2.84 5.63
C GLU A 92 1.71 -2.96 6.81
N VAL A 93 1.29 -3.73 7.80
CA VAL A 93 1.95 -3.81 9.09
C VAL A 93 2.43 -5.23 9.37
N GLY A 94 3.54 -5.33 10.11
CA GLY A 94 4.04 -6.59 10.64
C GLY A 94 4.54 -6.40 12.07
N TYR A 95 4.45 -7.45 12.89
CA TYR A 95 5.01 -7.42 14.23
C TYR A 95 6.52 -7.19 14.18
N CYS A 96 7.03 -6.36 15.07
CA CYS A 96 8.46 -6.04 15.15
C CYS A 96 8.98 -6.22 16.58
N HIS A 97 10.30 -6.33 16.70
CA HIS A 97 10.97 -6.37 17.99
C HIS A 97 10.81 -5.01 18.70
N THR A 98 10.58 -5.02 20.01
CA THR A 98 10.34 -3.78 20.80
C THR A 98 11.48 -2.75 20.69
N GLY A 99 12.72 -3.23 20.50
CA GLY A 99 13.91 -2.42 20.29
C GLY A 99 14.03 -1.74 18.91
N GLY A 100 13.08 -1.93 17.98
CA GLY A 100 13.15 -1.28 16.68
C GLY A 100 11.84 -1.31 15.89
N MET A 101 11.49 -0.17 15.31
CA MET A 101 10.34 -0.03 14.41
C MET A 101 10.83 0.37 13.01
N GLN A 102 10.78 -0.58 12.09
CA GLN A 102 11.16 -0.39 10.71
C GLN A 102 10.03 0.30 9.97
N MET A 103 10.39 1.20 9.05
CA MET A 103 9.44 1.88 8.18
C MET A 103 10.02 1.99 6.78
N SER A 104 9.19 1.74 5.78
CA SER A 104 9.52 1.89 4.36
C SER A 104 8.47 2.77 3.68
N VAL A 105 8.89 3.59 2.71
CA VAL A 105 7.99 4.43 1.90
C VAL A 105 8.29 4.17 0.44
N HIS A 106 7.27 3.74 -0.30
CA HIS A 106 7.38 3.37 -1.70
C HIS A 106 6.38 4.18 -2.52
N ALA A 107 6.84 4.77 -3.62
CA ALA A 107 5.96 5.44 -4.57
C ALA A 107 5.72 4.55 -5.79
N PHE A 108 4.46 4.36 -6.16
CA PHE A 108 4.07 3.80 -7.45
C PHE A 108 3.59 4.95 -8.34
N CYS A 109 4.44 5.25 -9.32
CA CYS A 109 4.28 6.36 -10.28
C CYS A 109 2.95 6.31 -11.03
N LEU A 110 2.52 7.45 -11.56
CA LEU A 110 1.31 7.63 -12.39
C LEU A 110 1.14 6.56 -13.47
N SER A 111 2.23 6.09 -14.09
CA SER A 111 2.17 5.02 -15.10
C SER A 111 1.59 3.70 -14.57
N SER A 112 1.66 3.47 -13.25
CA SER A 112 1.01 2.39 -12.48
C SER A 112 0.76 1.08 -13.25
N ARG A 113 1.84 0.53 -13.84
CA ARG A 113 1.78 -0.67 -14.70
C ARG A 113 1.64 -1.94 -13.86
N ARG A 114 0.49 -2.60 -13.97
CA ARG A 114 0.21 -3.90 -13.35
C ARG A 114 -0.71 -4.74 -14.24
N ALA A 115 -0.61 -6.06 -14.12
CA ALA A 115 -1.51 -7.02 -14.74
C ALA A 115 -1.75 -8.18 -13.76
N VAL A 116 -2.95 -8.75 -13.77
CA VAL A 116 -3.34 -9.86 -12.91
C VAL A 116 -3.90 -10.97 -13.78
N ALA A 117 -3.48 -12.20 -13.52
CA ALA A 117 -4.07 -13.39 -14.09
C ALA A 117 -4.27 -14.44 -13.00
N ARG A 118 -5.45 -15.06 -12.96
CA ARG A 118 -5.77 -16.21 -12.11
C ARG A 118 -5.79 -17.46 -12.98
N ILE A 119 -5.00 -18.45 -12.57
CA ILE A 119 -4.95 -19.76 -13.22
C ILE A 119 -5.80 -20.72 -12.39
N HIS A 120 -6.78 -21.34 -13.03
CA HIS A 120 -7.68 -22.31 -12.43
C HIS A 120 -7.15 -23.74 -12.62
N ALA A 121 -7.61 -24.69 -11.79
CA ALA A 121 -7.14 -26.08 -11.84
C ALA A 121 -7.46 -26.81 -13.15
N ASP A 122 -8.47 -26.34 -13.89
CA ASP A 122 -8.86 -26.82 -15.23
C ASP A 122 -8.00 -26.22 -16.37
N GLY A 123 -7.00 -25.40 -16.04
CA GLY A 123 -6.13 -24.73 -17.01
C GLY A 123 -6.71 -23.44 -17.58
N ARG A 124 -7.91 -23.01 -17.17
CA ARG A 124 -8.46 -21.71 -17.56
C ARG A 124 -7.61 -20.59 -16.96
N VAL A 125 -7.31 -19.58 -17.77
CA VAL A 125 -6.68 -18.34 -17.33
C VAL A 125 -7.71 -17.22 -17.37
N GLU A 126 -7.89 -16.54 -16.25
CA GLU A 126 -8.79 -15.41 -16.08
C GLU A 126 -7.96 -14.15 -15.84
N PHE A 127 -8.00 -13.19 -16.76
CA PHE A 127 -7.35 -11.90 -16.58
C PHE A 127 -8.24 -10.99 -15.73
N ARG A 128 -7.66 -10.38 -14.69
CA ARG A 128 -8.37 -9.55 -13.73
C ARG A 128 -7.76 -8.16 -13.64
N THR A 129 -8.57 -7.17 -13.28
CA THR A 129 -8.13 -5.81 -12.97
C THR A 129 -7.96 -5.59 -11.47
N ASP A 130 -8.68 -6.38 -10.67
CA ASP A 130 -8.64 -6.42 -9.23
C ASP A 130 -7.68 -7.53 -8.79
N PRO A 131 -6.60 -7.18 -8.10
CA PRO A 131 -5.64 -8.21 -7.81
C PRO A 131 -5.96 -9.12 -6.65
N ASP A 132 -6.70 -8.59 -5.68
CA ASP A 132 -7.11 -9.29 -4.47
C ASP A 132 -5.95 -10.06 -3.81
N TRP A 133 -4.75 -9.45 -3.81
CA TRP A 133 -3.56 -10.09 -3.26
C TRP A 133 -3.68 -10.22 -1.75
N PHE A 134 -4.11 -9.15 -1.08
CA PHE A 134 -4.18 -9.09 0.37
C PHE A 134 -5.45 -9.73 0.93
N THR A 135 -5.56 -11.03 0.74
CA THR A 135 -6.62 -11.85 1.34
C THR A 135 -6.44 -11.96 2.85
N PRO A 136 -7.49 -12.36 3.60
CA PRO A 136 -7.35 -12.73 5.02
C PRO A 136 -6.22 -13.75 5.25
N TYR A 137 -6.00 -14.65 4.30
CA TYR A 137 -4.89 -15.61 4.34
C TYR A 137 -3.51 -14.94 4.35
N GLN A 138 -3.30 -13.87 3.59
CA GLN A 138 -2.03 -13.14 3.60
C GLN A 138 -1.80 -12.33 4.87
N ARG A 139 -2.89 -11.94 5.56
CA ARG A 139 -2.85 -11.18 6.82
C ARG A 139 -3.04 -12.05 8.07
N ARG A 140 -3.00 -13.38 7.91
CA ARG A 140 -3.23 -14.29 9.03
C ARG A 140 -2.14 -14.15 10.09
N GLU A 141 -2.55 -14.24 11.34
CA GLU A 141 -1.66 -14.20 12.51
C GLU A 141 -1.23 -15.60 12.95
N THR A 142 -1.99 -16.63 12.57
CA THR A 142 -1.77 -18.02 12.96
C THR A 142 -1.40 -18.88 11.75
N ILE A 143 -0.83 -20.06 12.01
CA ILE A 143 -0.58 -21.08 10.97
C ILE A 143 -1.82 -21.93 10.69
N ASP A 144 -2.85 -21.80 11.51
CA ASP A 144 -4.08 -22.55 11.42
C ASP A 144 -4.93 -22.05 10.24
N TRP A 145 -5.65 -22.99 9.63
CA TRP A 145 -6.52 -22.73 8.50
C TRP A 145 -7.93 -22.45 9.01
N GLU A 146 -8.20 -21.21 9.42
CA GLU A 146 -9.59 -20.80 9.71
C GLU A 146 -10.39 -20.56 8.41
N ASP A 147 -11.69 -20.80 8.51
CA ASP A 147 -12.62 -21.22 7.45
C ASP A 147 -12.59 -20.41 6.12
N THR A 148 -12.71 -21.16 5.02
CA THR A 148 -12.67 -20.80 3.59
C THR A 148 -13.81 -19.89 3.08
N SER A 149 -14.44 -19.10 3.95
CA SER A 149 -15.58 -18.24 3.60
C SER A 149 -15.26 -17.14 2.56
N TRP A 150 -13.98 -16.80 2.36
CA TRP A 150 -13.52 -15.85 1.34
C TRP A 150 -13.73 -16.33 -0.11
N GLN A 151 -13.98 -17.63 -0.34
CA GLN A 151 -14.27 -18.16 -1.68
C GLN A 151 -15.61 -17.63 -2.26
N SER A 152 -16.47 -17.02 -1.45
CA SER A 152 -17.76 -16.48 -1.88
C SER A 152 -17.68 -15.17 -2.68
N HIS A 153 -16.59 -14.40 -2.56
CA HIS A 153 -16.41 -13.14 -3.31
C HIS A 153 -16.03 -13.33 -4.79
N ALA A 154 -15.76 -14.58 -5.22
CA ALA A 154 -15.45 -14.90 -6.61
C ALA A 154 -16.68 -15.09 -7.53
N LYS A 155 -17.91 -14.76 -7.06
CA LYS A 155 -19.17 -15.02 -7.79
C LYS A 155 -19.97 -13.78 -8.22
N SER A 156 -19.41 -12.58 -8.18
CA SER A 156 -20.09 -11.38 -8.71
C SER A 156 -19.22 -10.64 -9.72
N GLY A 157 -19.40 -10.98 -11.00
CA GLY A 157 -18.73 -10.36 -12.15
C GLY A 157 -19.02 -11.16 -13.40
#